data_AF-A0A1M6Z2K7-F1
#
_entry.id   AF-A0A1M6Z2K7-F1
#
_cell.length_a   1.000
_cell.length_b   1.000
_cell.length_c   1.000
_cell.angle_alpha   90.00
_cell.angle_beta   90.00
_cell.angle_gamma   90.00
#
_symmetry.space_group_name_H-M   'P 1'
#
loop_
_entity.id
_entity.type
_entity.pdbx_description
1 polymer ?
#
loop_
_entity_poly.entity_id
_entity_poly.type
_entity_poly.pdbx_seq_one_letter_code
_entity_poly.pdbx_strand_id
1 'polypeptide(L)'
;MGMWFIFLRNTIMKTQELTQLLRERNFSETENKGSWFKDGTFIYSKEITHHIYLLYIIFEDNIQGLIAKFYDGTFIGKREPTEVMFYMSVKDKHDVDYFDKFLEVLLVE
;
A
#
# COMPACT_ATOMS: atom_id res chain seq x y z
N MET A 1 -28.64 -33.07 -11.48
CA MET A 1 -27.43 -33.03 -10.63
C MET A 1 -26.33 -32.32 -11.40
N GLY A 2 -25.58 -31.44 -10.74
CA GLY A 2 -24.45 -30.73 -11.34
C GLY A 2 -24.68 -29.22 -11.36
N MET A 3 -24.56 -28.61 -10.19
CA MET A 3 -24.63 -27.18 -9.97
C MET A 3 -23.36 -26.52 -10.56
N TRP A 4 -23.48 -25.90 -11.73
CA TRP A 4 -22.42 -25.06 -12.30
C TRP A 4 -22.53 -23.64 -11.74
N PHE A 5 -22.26 -23.49 -10.44
CA PHE A 5 -21.86 -22.20 -9.90
C PHE A 5 -20.38 -22.31 -9.57
N ILE A 6 -19.56 -22.04 -10.60
CA ILE A 6 -18.16 -21.75 -10.40
C ILE A 6 -18.15 -20.46 -9.57
N PHE A 7 -17.86 -20.61 -8.29
CA PHE A 7 -17.62 -19.53 -7.35
C PHE A 7 -16.45 -18.70 -7.89
N LEU A 8 -16.72 -17.70 -8.72
CA LEU A 8 -15.89 -16.50 -8.80
C LEU A 8 -16.05 -15.77 -7.47
N ARG A 9 -15.39 -16.30 -6.43
CA ARG A 9 -15.14 -15.55 -5.21
C ARG A 9 -14.11 -14.49 -5.61
N ASN A 10 -14.59 -13.34 -6.10
CA ASN A 10 -13.86 -12.10 -5.95
C ASN A 10 -13.70 -11.91 -4.45
N THR A 11 -12.60 -12.40 -3.88
CA THR A 11 -12.21 -12.10 -2.50
C THR A 11 -11.73 -10.67 -2.48
N ILE A 12 -12.67 -9.73 -2.41
CA ILE A 12 -12.38 -8.38 -1.94
C ILE A 12 -11.77 -8.57 -0.57
N MET A 13 -10.46 -8.35 -0.46
CA MET A 13 -9.81 -8.40 0.85
C MET A 13 -10.46 -7.30 1.69
N LYS A 14 -10.91 -7.65 2.90
CA LYS A 14 -11.43 -6.62 3.80
C LYS A 14 -10.27 -5.72 4.21
N THR A 15 -10.47 -4.42 4.20
CA THR A 15 -9.49 -3.41 4.68
C THR A 15 -8.88 -3.77 6.04
N GLN A 16 -9.64 -4.46 6.90
CA GLN A 16 -9.18 -4.97 8.19
C GLN A 16 -8.09 -6.07 8.08
N GLU A 17 -8.24 -7.01 7.15
CA GLU A 17 -7.25 -8.07 6.93
C GLU A 17 -5.95 -7.49 6.37
N LEU A 18 -6.06 -6.51 5.47
CA LEU A 18 -4.89 -5.81 4.94
C LEU A 18 -4.16 -5.02 6.03
N THR A 19 -4.87 -4.21 6.80
CA THR A 19 -4.26 -3.40 7.86
C THR A 19 -3.56 -4.27 8.91
N GLN A 20 -4.14 -5.43 9.24
CA GLN A 20 -3.47 -6.42 10.08
C GLN A 20 -2.19 -6.95 9.42
N LEU A 21 -2.24 -7.36 8.14
CA LEU A 21 -1.07 -7.84 7.39
C LEU A 21 0.05 -6.79 7.35
N LEU A 22 -0.29 -5.52 7.11
CA LEU A 22 0.67 -4.43 7.04
C LEU A 22 1.32 -4.17 8.41
N ARG A 23 0.56 -4.25 9.51
CA ARG A 23 1.10 -4.17 10.86
C ARG A 23 2.06 -5.33 11.16
N GLU A 24 1.69 -6.56 10.79
CA GLU A 24 2.55 -7.75 10.93
C GLU A 24 3.85 -7.63 10.12
N ARG A 25 3.82 -6.91 8.98
CA ARG A 25 4.98 -6.64 8.12
C ARG A 25 5.81 -5.40 8.54
N ASN A 26 5.53 -4.84 9.72
CA ASN A 26 6.20 -3.68 10.30
C ASN A 26 6.06 -2.38 9.48
N PHE A 27 4.90 -2.16 8.87
CA PHE A 27 4.59 -0.85 8.30
C PHE A 27 4.21 0.14 9.40
N SER A 28 4.72 1.36 9.28
CA SER A 28 4.36 2.48 10.15
C SER A 28 3.07 3.13 9.66
N GLU A 29 2.06 3.15 10.52
CA GLU A 29 0.78 3.81 10.26
C GLU A 29 0.89 5.32 10.51
N THR A 30 0.52 6.12 9.52
CA THR A 30 0.51 7.58 9.55
C THR A 30 -0.84 8.08 9.06
N GLU A 31 -1.48 8.93 9.86
CA GLU A 31 -2.69 9.64 9.45
C GLU A 31 -2.33 10.72 8.42
N ASN A 32 -3.11 10.84 7.35
CA ASN A 32 -2.97 11.95 6.43
C ASN A 32 -3.44 13.26 7.08
N LYS A 33 -2.50 14.15 7.35
CA LYS A 33 -2.71 15.52 7.88
C LYS A 33 -2.38 16.61 6.85
N GLY A 34 -1.97 16.22 5.65
CA GLY A 34 -1.65 17.10 4.53
C GLY A 34 -2.73 17.08 3.45
N SER A 35 -2.56 17.93 2.45
CA SER A 35 -3.49 18.04 1.31
C SER A 35 -3.32 16.97 0.24
N TRP A 36 -2.35 16.06 0.41
CA TRP A 36 -1.98 15.11 -0.64
C TRP A 36 -3.05 14.04 -0.88
N PHE A 37 -3.68 13.56 0.20
CA PHE A 37 -4.82 12.66 0.13
C PHE A 37 -6.06 13.28 0.79
N LYS A 38 -7.20 12.62 0.63
CA LYS A 38 -8.44 13.03 1.29
C LYS A 38 -8.34 12.86 2.80
N ASP A 39 -9.07 13.67 3.54
CA ASP A 39 -9.21 13.51 4.99
C ASP A 39 -9.77 12.12 5.34
N GLY A 40 -9.26 11.52 6.42
CA GLY A 40 -9.61 10.15 6.83
C GLY A 40 -8.84 9.05 6.08
N THR A 41 -7.87 9.41 5.24
CA THR A 41 -6.95 8.45 4.61
C THR A 41 -5.89 7.98 5.61
N PHE A 42 -5.69 6.67 5.70
CA PHE A 42 -4.58 6.06 6.45
C PHE A 42 -3.46 5.68 5.50
N ILE A 43 -2.22 6.00 5.88
CA ILE A 43 -1.03 5.72 5.10
C ILE A 43 -0.15 4.76 5.90
N TYR A 44 0.08 3.57 5.35
CA TYR A 44 1.03 2.61 5.89
C TYR A 44 2.31 2.72 5.10
N SER A 45 3.43 2.96 5.77
CA SER A 45 4.71 3.25 5.12
C SER A 45 5.82 2.35 5.61
N LYS A 46 6.71 1.96 4.71
CA LYS A 46 7.94 1.24 5.02
C LYS A 46 9.06 1.77 4.14
N GLU A 47 10.17 2.16 4.77
CA GLU A 47 11.34 2.59 4.02
C GLU A 47 11.94 1.39 3.30
N ILE A 48 12.23 1.58 2.02
CA ILE A 48 12.89 0.59 1.18
C ILE A 48 14.38 0.94 1.10
N THR A 49 14.72 2.16 0.68
CA THR A 49 16.11 2.63 0.52
C THR A 49 16.15 4.15 0.34
N HIS A 50 17.19 4.84 0.85
CA HIS A 50 17.46 6.27 0.58
C HIS A 50 16.24 7.19 0.47
N HIS A 51 15.38 7.21 1.50
CA HIS A 51 14.14 8.01 1.53
C HIS A 51 13.09 7.66 0.46
N ILE A 52 13.20 6.48 -0.15
CA ILE A 52 12.18 5.85 -0.98
C ILE A 52 11.38 4.90 -0.09
N TYR A 53 10.06 5.05 -0.14
CA TYR A 53 9.13 4.33 0.71
C TYR A 53 8.12 3.58 -0.13
N LEU A 54 7.78 2.37 0.31
CA LEU A 54 6.56 1.69 -0.09
C LEU A 54 5.42 2.21 0.79
N LEU A 55 4.37 2.71 0.16
CA LEU A 55 3.18 3.22 0.80
C LEU A 55 1.97 2.36 0.42
N TYR A 56 1.15 2.02 1.40
CA TYR A 56 -0.22 1.58 1.18
C TYR A 56 -1.15 2.66 1.70
N ILE A 57 -1.93 3.25 0.80
CA ILE A 57 -2.88 4.31 1.06
C ILE A 57 -4.27 3.70 1.08
N ILE A 58 -4.96 3.85 2.20
CA ILE A 58 -6.26 3.24 2.44
C ILE A 58 -7.28 4.35 2.67
N PHE A 59 -8.28 4.39 1.80
CA PHE A 59 -9.41 5.32 1.89
C PHE A 59 -10.71 4.54 1.62
N GLU A 60 -11.56 4.42 2.65
CA GLU A 60 -12.76 3.57 2.62
C GLU A 60 -12.39 2.11 2.25
N ASP A 61 -12.94 1.61 1.14
CA ASP A 61 -12.67 0.27 0.60
C ASP A 61 -11.63 0.29 -0.54
N ASN A 62 -10.99 1.45 -0.78
CA ASN A 62 -10.00 1.61 -1.83
C ASN A 62 -8.59 1.59 -1.24
N ILE A 63 -7.76 0.69 -1.77
CA ILE A 63 -6.36 0.55 -1.37
C ILE A 63 -5.49 0.85 -2.58
N GLN A 64 -4.48 1.68 -2.38
CA GLN A 64 -3.47 2.00 -3.39
C GLN A 64 -2.09 1.68 -2.85
N GLY A 65 -1.25 1.05 -3.68
CA GLY A 65 0.17 0.85 -3.41
C GLY A 65 1.00 1.86 -4.20
N LEU A 66 1.89 2.58 -3.53
CA LEU A 66 2.77 3.58 -4.15
C LEU A 66 4.23 3.32 -3.74
N ILE A 67 5.15 3.52 -4.68
CA ILE A 67 6.57 3.71 -4.36
C ILE A 67 6.88 5.18 -4.60
N ALA A 68 7.30 5.88 -3.56
CA ALA A 68 7.53 7.32 -3.62
C ALA A 68 8.75 7.73 -2.79
N LYS A 69 9.44 8.75 -3.29
CA LYS A 69 10.59 9.37 -2.63
C LYS A 69 10.14 10.61 -1.87
N PHE A 70 10.66 10.76 -0.66
CA PHE A 70 10.48 11.95 0.16
C PHE A 70 11.83 12.57 0.50
N TYR A 71 11.81 13.80 1.02
CA TYR A 71 12.99 14.38 1.66
C TYR A 71 13.38 13.58 2.91
N ASP A 72 12.38 13.18 3.71
CA ASP A 72 12.49 12.24 4.82
C ASP A 72 11.12 11.64 5.15
N GLY A 73 11.08 10.59 5.97
CA GLY A 73 9.83 9.90 6.34
C GLY A 73 8.86 10.74 7.18
N THR A 74 9.31 11.83 7.81
CA THR A 74 8.46 12.71 8.62
C THR A 74 7.51 13.56 7.79
N PHE A 75 7.76 13.66 6.47
CA PHE A 75 6.89 14.32 5.50
C PHE A 75 5.72 13.46 5.03
N ILE A 76 5.77 12.14 5.23
CA ILE A 76 4.69 11.23 4.86
C ILE A 76 3.41 11.66 5.59
N GLY A 77 2.31 11.77 4.84
CA GLY A 77 1.02 12.25 5.36
C GLY A 77 0.99 13.74 5.72
N LYS A 78 2.04 14.52 5.49
CA LYS A 78 2.04 15.98 5.69
C LYS A 78 2.23 16.76 4.40
N ARG A 79 3.06 16.25 3.50
CA ARG A 79 3.38 16.86 2.20
C ARG A 79 3.41 15.78 1.11
N GLU A 80 3.28 16.23 -0.12
CA GLU A 80 3.47 15.39 -1.29
C GLU A 80 4.93 14.90 -1.36
N PRO A 81 5.17 13.70 -1.93
CA PRO A 81 6.51 13.19 -2.18
C PRO A 81 7.25 14.09 -3.17
N THR A 82 8.58 14.04 -3.11
CA THR A 82 9.41 14.70 -4.13
C THR A 82 9.28 14.00 -5.48
N GLU A 83 9.02 12.69 -5.47
CA GLU A 83 8.88 11.89 -6.68
C GLU A 83 7.97 10.68 -6.43
N VAL A 84 7.05 10.39 -7.35
CA VAL A 84 6.28 9.14 -7.36
C VAL A 84 6.85 8.27 -8.45
N MET A 85 7.38 7.11 -8.07
CA MET A 85 8.07 6.19 -8.98
C MET A 85 7.12 5.12 -9.51
N PHE A 86 6.12 4.74 -8.71
CA PHE A 86 5.13 3.73 -9.07
C PHE A 86 3.81 3.95 -8.33
N TYR A 87 2.70 3.60 -8.97
CA TYR A 87 1.39 3.53 -8.33
C TYR A 87 0.56 2.38 -8.91
N MET A 88 -0.21 1.69 -8.07
CA MET A 88 -1.23 0.73 -8.51
C MET A 88 -2.39 0.66 -7.53
N SER A 89 -3.55 0.21 -8.00
CA SER A 89 -4.66 -0.21 -7.12
C SER A 89 -4.39 -1.61 -6.61
N VAL A 90 -4.62 -1.83 -5.31
CA VAL A 90 -4.43 -3.12 -4.63
C VAL A 90 -5.80 -3.71 -4.36
N LYS A 91 -6.08 -4.89 -4.91
CA LYS A 91 -7.39 -5.56 -4.79
C LYS A 91 -7.36 -6.70 -3.81
N ASP A 92 -6.23 -7.40 -3.74
CA ASP A 92 -6.07 -8.57 -2.90
C ASP A 92 -4.62 -8.77 -2.42
N LYS A 93 -4.39 -9.88 -1.72
CA LYS A 93 -3.12 -10.17 -1.05
C LYS A 93 -2.03 -10.49 -2.06
N HIS A 94 -2.40 -11.05 -3.21
CA HIS A 94 -1.45 -11.36 -4.26
C HIS A 94 -0.81 -10.09 -4.81
N ASP A 95 -1.55 -8.98 -4.88
CA ASP A 95 -0.98 -7.67 -5.25
C ASP A 95 0.04 -7.16 -4.22
N VAL A 96 -0.21 -7.37 -2.93
CA VAL A 96 0.74 -7.02 -1.85
C VAL A 96 1.98 -7.89 -1.93
N ASP A 97 1.82 -9.21 -2.09
CA ASP A 97 2.92 -10.15 -2.23
C ASP A 97 3.72 -9.93 -3.52
N TYR A 98 3.08 -9.41 -4.57
CA TYR A 98 3.75 -9.01 -5.81
C TYR A 98 4.70 -7.83 -5.57
N PHE A 99 4.29 -6.83 -4.78
CA PHE A 99 5.17 -5.71 -4.43
C PHE A 99 6.41 -6.17 -3.68
N ASP A 100 6.27 -7.07 -2.70
CA ASP A 100 7.42 -7.58 -1.95
C ASP A 100 8.41 -8.27 -2.88
N LYS A 101 7.93 -9.12 -3.80
CA LYS A 101 8.78 -9.77 -4.80
C LYS A 101 9.42 -8.78 -5.77
N PHE A 102 8.66 -7.77 -6.21
CA PHE A 102 9.17 -6.74 -7.10
C PHE A 102 10.30 -5.96 -6.43
N LEU A 103 10.16 -5.62 -5.15
CA LEU A 103 11.19 -4.96 -4.37
C LEU A 103 12.42 -5.87 -4.16
N GLU A 104 12.23 -7.16 -3.93
CA GLU A 104 13.36 -8.11 -3.85
C GLU A 104 14.18 -8.14 -5.16
N VAL A 105 13.52 -8.08 -6.32
CA VAL A 105 14.24 -8.03 -7.60
C VAL A 105 14.94 -6.68 -7.79
N LEU A 106 14.27 -5.57 -7.45
CA LEU A 106 14.78 -4.22 -7.71
C LEU A 106 15.92 -3.79 -6.75
N LEU A 107 16.05 -4.43 -5.59
CA LEU A 107 17.06 -4.09 -4.56
C LEU A 107 18.29 -5.01 -4.59
N VAL A 108 18.31 -6.03 -5.44
CA VAL A 108 19.41 -7.01 -5.55
C VAL A 108 20.34 -6.71 -6.75
N GLU A 109 20.10 -5.62 -7.50
CA GLU A 109 21.01 -5.08 -8.51
C GLU A 109 21.93 -3.97 -8.00
#